data_AF-A0A0P9DF82-F1
#
_entry.id   AF-A0A0P9DF82-F1
#
_cell.length_a   1.000
_cell.length_b   1.000
_cell.length_c   1.000
_cell.angle_alpha   90.00
_cell.angle_beta   90.00
_cell.angle_gamma   90.00
#
_symmetry.space_group_name_H-M   'P 1'
#
loop_
_entity.id
_entity.type
_entity.pdbx_description
1 polymer ?
#
loop_
_entity_poly.entity_id
_entity_poly.type
_entity_poly.pdbx_seq_one_letter_code
_entity_poly.pdbx_strand_id
1 'polypeptide(L)' 'PGYRMTIRGTKHYDFTMLPLLSPLAPALGLKGPLNGERTIQIITSYLLAFFDHHLKAMPAPLLDGPSTEYPEVTFERKE' A
#
# COMPACT_ATOMS: atom_id res chain seq x y z
N PRO A 1 14.65 -8.63 -7.75
CA PRO A 1 13.83 -9.27 -6.71
C PRO A 1 12.36 -8.88 -6.91
N GLY A 2 11.44 -9.81 -6.65
CA GLY A 2 9.99 -9.59 -6.72
C GLY A 2 9.39 -9.49 -5.32
N TYR A 3 8.44 -8.57 -5.11
CA TYR A 3 7.72 -8.43 -3.86
C TYR A 3 6.25 -8.75 -4.07
N ARG A 4 5.70 -9.64 -3.23
CA ARG A 4 4.26 -9.91 -3.22
C ARG A 4 3.67 -9.51 -1.88
N MET A 5 2.81 -8.49 -1.94
CA MET A 5 2.27 -7.80 -0.77
C MET A 5 0.78 -7.57 -0.94
N THR A 6 0.06 -7.63 0.18
CA THR A 6 -1.38 -7.37 0.23
C THR A 6 -1.66 -6.29 1.28
N ILE A 7 -2.48 -5.29 0.94
CA ILE A 7 -2.96 -4.27 1.88
C ILE A 7 -4.39 -4.63 2.31
N ARG A 8 -4.57 -5.08 3.55
CA ARG A 8 -5.88 -5.45 4.08
C ARG A 8 -6.84 -4.25 4.07
N GLY A 9 -8.08 -4.49 3.67
CA GLY A 9 -9.10 -3.45 3.61
C GLY A 9 -9.08 -2.61 2.33
N THR A 10 -8.23 -2.93 1.36
CA THR A 10 -8.25 -2.36 0.01
C THR A 10 -8.99 -3.28 -0.98
N LYS A 11 -9.45 -2.70 -2.09
CA LYS A 11 -9.97 -3.36 -3.30
C LYS A 11 -9.22 -2.83 -4.52
N HIS A 12 -9.56 -3.33 -5.71
CA HIS A 12 -8.85 -3.03 -6.96
C HIS A 12 -8.62 -1.53 -7.21
N TYR A 13 -9.65 -0.71 -6.97
CA TYR A 13 -9.60 0.73 -7.23
C TYR A 13 -8.86 1.55 -6.15
N ASP A 14 -8.51 0.96 -5.02
CA ASP A 14 -7.79 1.66 -3.95
C ASP A 14 -6.37 2.07 -4.32
N PHE A 15 -5.82 1.48 -5.39
CA PHE A 15 -4.50 1.80 -5.93
C PHE A 15 -4.54 2.92 -6.98
N THR A 16 -5.63 3.70 -6.99
CA THR A 16 -5.83 4.88 -7.84
C THR A 16 -6.23 6.07 -6.95
N MET A 17 -6.67 7.19 -7.54
CA MET A 17 -7.19 8.35 -6.79
C MET A 17 -8.64 8.16 -6.29
N LEU A 18 -9.31 7.06 -6.66
CA LEU A 18 -10.71 6.77 -6.27
C LEU A 18 -10.99 6.76 -4.76
N PRO A 19 -10.04 6.37 -3.87
CA PRO A 19 -10.27 6.41 -2.43
C PRO A 19 -10.59 7.79 -1.85
N LEU A 20 -10.20 8.86 -2.56
CA LEU A 20 -10.44 10.25 -2.15
C LEU A 20 -11.74 10.84 -2.72
N LEU A 21 -12.44 10.12 -3.60
CA LEU A 21 -13.53 10.70 -4.39
C LEU A 21 -14.75 11.08 -3.55
N SER A 22 -15.21 10.16 -2.68
CA SER A 22 -16.43 10.36 -1.90
C SER A 22 -16.49 9.39 -0.70
N PRO A 23 -17.02 9.83 0.46
CA PRO A 23 -17.35 8.93 1.57
C PRO A 23 -18.34 7.82 1.20
N LEU A 24 -19.12 7.98 0.11
CA LEU A 24 -20.05 6.96 -0.38
C LEU A 24 -19.39 5.87 -1.23
N ALA A 25 -18.13 6.06 -1.66
CA ALA A 25 -17.43 5.13 -2.54
C ALA A 25 -17.37 3.67 -2.03
N PRO A 26 -17.20 3.39 -0.72
CA PRO A 26 -17.26 2.01 -0.21
C PRO A 26 -18.63 1.36 -0.43
N ALA A 27 -19.71 2.11 -0.20
CA ALA A 27 -21.08 1.62 -0.35
C ALA A 27 -21.42 1.34 -1.82
N LEU A 28 -20.80 2.06 -2.75
CA LEU A 28 -20.91 1.84 -4.20
C LEU A 28 -19.95 0.76 -4.73
N GLY A 29 -19.16 0.13 -3.85
CA GLY A 29 -18.16 -0.89 -4.23
C GLY A 29 -16.95 -0.33 -4.99
N LEU A 30 -16.79 0.99 -5.04
CA LEU A 30 -15.71 1.68 -5.75
C LEU A 30 -14.39 1.72 -4.97
N LYS A 31 -14.41 1.36 -3.68
CA LYS A 31 -13.21 1.18 -2.86
C LYS A 31 -13.46 0.22 -1.69
N GLY A 32 -12.40 -0.18 -1.00
CA GLY A 32 -12.43 -0.96 0.23
C GLY A 32 -12.77 -0.12 1.47
N PRO A 33 -12.96 -0.77 2.63
CA PRO A 33 -13.31 -0.10 3.88
C PRO A 33 -12.17 0.74 4.48
N LEU A 34 -10.92 0.56 4.03
CA LEU A 34 -9.79 1.33 4.56
C LEU A 34 -9.96 2.83 4.27
N ASN A 35 -9.55 3.67 5.22
CA ASN A 35 -9.56 5.13 5.04
C ASN A 35 -8.67 5.52 3.85
N GLY A 36 -9.16 6.41 2.97
CA GLY A 36 -8.47 6.74 1.72
C GLY A 36 -7.12 7.42 1.91
N GLU A 37 -6.99 8.32 2.88
CA GLU A 37 -5.71 8.96 3.20
C GLU A 37 -4.71 7.92 3.72
N ARG A 38 -5.17 7.00 4.57
CA ARG A 38 -4.35 5.90 5.08
C ARG A 38 -3.87 4.97 3.96
N THR A 39 -4.77 4.61 3.03
CA THR A 39 -4.42 3.84 1.83
C THR A 39 -3.32 4.54 1.03
N ILE A 40 -3.45 5.85 0.79
CA ILE A 40 -2.47 6.63 0.03
C ILE A 40 -1.13 6.69 0.76
N GLN A 41 -1.12 6.93 2.06
CA GLN A 41 0.11 6.95 2.88
C GLN A 41 0.87 5.63 2.78
N ILE A 42 0.15 4.49 2.85
CA ILE A 42 0.78 3.18 2.70
C ILE A 42 1.37 3.05 1.30
N ILE A 43 0.57 3.27 0.24
CA ILE A 43 1.02 3.12 -1.15
C ILE A 43 2.25 3.97 -1.43
N THR A 44 2.23 5.26 -1.08
CA THR A 44 3.34 6.17 -1.37
C THR A 44 4.61 5.80 -0.60
N SER A 45 4.48 5.38 0.67
CA SER A 45 5.63 4.98 1.49
C SER A 45 6.32 3.72 0.94
N TYR A 46 5.55 2.72 0.51
CA TYR A 46 6.12 1.50 -0.10
C TYR A 46 6.69 1.77 -1.50
N LEU A 47 6.08 2.65 -2.31
CA LEU A 47 6.65 3.07 -3.60
C LEU A 47 7.97 3.82 -3.41
N LEU A 48 8.04 4.75 -2.46
CA LEU A 48 9.28 5.46 -2.13
C LEU A 48 10.36 4.49 -1.66
N ALA A 49 10.04 3.59 -0.73
CA ALA A 49 10.97 2.56 -0.28
C ALA A 49 11.50 1.70 -1.44
N PHE A 50 10.63 1.27 -2.36
CA PHE A 50 11.01 0.52 -3.55
C PHE A 50 11.99 1.29 -4.45
N PHE A 51 11.66 2.53 -4.81
CA PHE A 51 12.50 3.33 -5.69
C PHE A 51 13.80 3.78 -5.03
N ASP A 52 13.79 4.16 -3.75
CA ASP A 52 15.00 4.51 -3.02
C ASP A 52 15.95 3.29 -2.93
N HIS A 53 15.42 2.09 -2.69
CA HIS A 53 16.22 0.88 -2.68
C HIS A 53 16.82 0.56 -4.05
N HIS A 54 16.00 0.54 -5.10
CA HIS A 54 16.44 0.03 -6.41
C HIS A 54 17.12 1.07 -7.31
N LEU A 55 16.81 2.35 -7.14
CA LEU A 55 17.38 3.42 -7.99
C LEU A 55 18.49 4.20 -7.28
N LYS A 56 18.53 4.20 -5.94
CA LYS A 56 19.51 4.97 -5.16
C LYS A 56 20.38 4.11 -4.24
N ALA A 57 20.18 2.79 -4.22
CA ALA A 57 20.87 1.86 -3.33
C ALA A 57 20.73 2.22 -1.84
N MET A 58 19.60 2.82 -1.45
CA MET A 58 19.34 3.18 -0.06
C MET A 58 18.74 1.99 0.73
N PRO A 59 18.96 1.95 2.06
CA PRO A 59 18.25 1.02 2.93
C PRO A 59 16.74 1.29 2.89
N ALA A 60 15.94 0.22 2.80
CA ALA A 60 14.48 0.30 2.75
C ALA A 60 13.85 -0.78 3.65
N PRO A 61 13.84 -0.58 4.98
CA PRO A 61 13.34 -1.57 5.94
C PRO A 61 11.89 -2.00 5.70
N LEU A 62 11.09 -1.12 5.09
CA LEU A 62 9.71 -1.45 4.71
C LEU A 62 9.63 -2.61 3.72
N LEU A 63 10.67 -2.89 2.93
CA LEU A 63 10.68 -3.99 1.95
C LEU A 63 11.21 -5.31 2.54
N ASP A 64 11.59 -5.33 3.82
CA ASP A 64 12.18 -6.50 4.47
C ASP A 64 11.14 -7.38 5.18
N GLY A 65 9.94 -6.86 5.42
CA GLY A 65 8.85 -7.64 6.01
C GLY A 65 7.76 -6.78 6.65
N PRO A 66 6.92 -7.38 7.50
CA PRO A 66 5.83 -6.68 8.18
C PRO A 66 6.33 -5.46 8.98
N SER A 67 5.58 -4.36 8.90
CA SER A 67 5.85 -3.13 9.63
C SER A 67 4.78 -2.87 10.68
N THR A 68 5.19 -2.51 11.91
CA THR A 68 4.25 -2.08 12.96
C THR A 68 3.60 -0.73 12.63
N GLU A 69 4.24 0.09 11.79
CA GLU A 69 3.67 1.34 11.31
C GLU A 69 2.55 1.10 10.30
N TYR A 70 2.64 0.03 9.49
CA TYR A 70 1.65 -0.35 8.47
C TYR A 70 1.11 -1.77 8.72
N PRO A 71 0.36 -1.99 9.81
CA PRO A 71 -0.15 -3.31 10.18
C PRO A 71 -1.10 -3.90 9.11
N GLU A 72 -1.67 -3.07 8.24
CA GLU A 72 -2.52 -3.47 7.12
C GLU A 72 -1.77 -4.29 6.06
N VAL A 73 -0.44 -4.15 5.97
CA VAL A 73 0.37 -4.77 4.93
C VAL A 73 0.87 -6.15 5.36
N THR A 74 0.66 -7.13 4.50
CA THR A 74 1.16 -8.50 4.67
C THR A 74 2.08 -8.89 3.54
N PHE A 75 3.17 -9.59 3.87
CA PHE A 75 4.11 -10.14 2.90
C PHE A 75 3.79 -11.61 2.65
N GLU A 76 3.64 -11.98 1.37
CA GLU A 76 3.45 -13.37 0.96
C GLU A 76 4.77 -13.98 0.47
N ARG A 77 5.61 -13.19 -0.20
CA ARG A 77 6.94 -13.62 -0.67
C ARG A 77 7.85 -12.44 -1.04
N LYS A 78 9.15 -12.62 -0.78
CA LYS A 78 10.26 -11.84 -1.38
C LYS A 78 11.06 -12.83 -2.25
N GLU A 79 11.03 -12.64 -3.58
CA GLU A 79 11.78 -13.45 -4.58
C GLU A 79 13.05 -12.75 -5.01
#